data_AF-A0A947ULA5-F1
#
_entry.id   AF-A0A947ULA5-F1
#
_cell.length_a   1.000
_cell.length_b   1.000
_cell.length_c   1.000
_cell.angle_alpha   90.00
_cell.angle_beta   90.00
_cell.angle_gamma   90.00
#
_symmetry.space_group_name_H-M   'P 1'
#
loop_
_entity.id
_entity.type
_entity.pdbx_description
1 polymer ?
#
loop_
_entity_poly.entity_id
_entity_poly.type
_entity_poly.pdbx_seq_one_letter_code
_entity_poly.pdbx_strand_id
1 'polypeptide(L)'
;MKKYALKPLLASLLLIGSCAAQAAHFEVLSYNASSRYTGTVDFNDFAFLGSDVSGGGDFGTMASGGEIAADYEHGGFAYGGFIGGSMIDLSTSVAFNSASAIEYFGTATAVEKTIQLKVVADAGDLGSQVNVSFAGLSSAFDGLAGATGSFQTSIRILNGSSVLGSYSTNQLTDQNINFAFLAQANDILTLSASQGVHMNASGPIDASLTGMLNGQLTVTAVPEPDQYAMLLAGLGLLGVAARRRAR
;
A
#
# COMPACT_ATOMS: atom_id res chain seq x y z
N MET A 1 -53.49 -0.85 -39.31
CA MET A 1 -52.28 -0.12 -38.88
C MET A 1 -51.38 -1.07 -38.09
N LYS A 2 -50.30 -1.60 -38.70
CA LYS A 2 -49.35 -2.49 -38.03
C LYS A 2 -48.27 -1.64 -37.36
N LYS A 3 -48.22 -1.67 -36.03
CA LYS A 3 -47.16 -1.02 -35.22
C LYS A 3 -45.90 -1.89 -35.31
N TYR A 4 -44.85 -1.39 -35.97
CA TYR A 4 -43.55 -2.05 -35.96
C TYR A 4 -42.85 -1.78 -34.61
N ALA A 5 -42.80 -2.80 -33.76
CA ALA A 5 -42.09 -2.77 -32.48
C ALA A 5 -40.57 -2.87 -32.73
N LEU A 6 -39.91 -1.73 -32.83
CA LEU A 6 -38.47 -1.61 -33.06
C LEU A 6 -37.71 -1.44 -31.73
N LYS A 7 -37.94 -2.31 -30.73
CA LYS A 7 -37.30 -2.24 -29.39
C LYS A 7 -37.23 -3.63 -28.74
N PRO A 8 -36.23 -4.46 -29.12
CA PRO A 8 -35.25 -4.89 -28.11
C PRO A 8 -33.81 -5.10 -28.66
N LEU A 9 -33.60 -4.97 -29.97
CA LEU A 9 -32.34 -5.32 -30.63
C LEU A 9 -31.28 -4.20 -30.55
N LEU A 10 -31.70 -2.94 -30.36
CA LEU A 10 -30.78 -1.82 -30.17
C LEU A 10 -30.21 -1.74 -28.75
N ALA A 11 -30.95 -2.24 -27.75
CA ALA A 11 -30.51 -2.26 -26.36
C ALA A 11 -29.48 -3.38 -26.10
N SER A 12 -29.56 -4.47 -26.85
CA SER A 12 -28.59 -5.58 -26.78
C SER A 12 -27.28 -5.26 -27.48
N LEU A 13 -27.28 -4.45 -28.56
CA LEU A 13 -26.04 -4.03 -29.22
C LEU A 13 -25.23 -3.00 -28.40
N LEU A 14 -25.92 -2.16 -27.60
CA LEU A 14 -25.26 -1.19 -26.73
C LEU A 14 -24.60 -1.84 -25.50
N LEU A 15 -25.08 -3.02 -25.08
CA LEU A 15 -24.53 -3.75 -23.93
C LEU A 15 -23.30 -4.62 -24.28
N ILE A 16 -23.04 -4.86 -25.58
CA ILE A 16 -21.89 -5.66 -26.02
C ILE A 16 -20.64 -4.79 -26.19
N GLY A 17 -20.79 -3.46 -26.31
CA GLY A 17 -19.68 -2.51 -26.44
C GLY A 17 -18.97 -2.13 -25.13
N SER A 18 -19.37 -2.66 -23.97
CA SER A 18 -18.72 -2.40 -22.68
C SER A 18 -17.73 -3.51 -22.26
N CYS A 19 -17.52 -4.53 -23.09
CA CYS A 19 -16.53 -5.57 -22.84
C CYS A 19 -15.17 -5.17 -23.43
N ALA A 20 -14.35 -4.50 -22.60
CA ALA A 20 -12.90 -4.73 -22.45
C ALA A 20 -12.22 -3.49 -21.82
N ALA A 21 -12.54 -3.19 -20.55
CA ALA A 21 -11.58 -2.53 -19.66
C ALA A 21 -11.00 -3.60 -18.74
N GLN A 22 -10.38 -4.62 -19.33
CA GLN A 22 -9.66 -5.66 -18.61
C GLN A 22 -8.21 -5.15 -18.50
N ALA A 23 -7.92 -4.50 -17.36
CA ALA A 23 -7.41 -5.03 -16.09
C ALA A 23 -5.90 -5.25 -16.14
N ALA A 24 -5.16 -4.15 -16.32
CA ALA A 24 -3.74 -4.14 -15.98
C ALA A 24 -3.55 -4.64 -14.53
N HIS A 25 -2.45 -5.32 -14.26
CA HIS A 25 -2.13 -5.84 -12.94
C HIS A 25 -0.62 -5.73 -12.66
N PHE A 26 -0.24 -5.98 -11.41
CA PHE A 26 1.16 -6.07 -11.01
C PHE A 26 1.59 -7.53 -10.94
N GLU A 27 2.72 -7.83 -11.55
CA GLU A 27 3.46 -9.07 -11.34
C GLU A 27 4.63 -8.77 -10.39
N VAL A 28 4.69 -9.48 -9.26
CA VAL A 28 5.81 -9.33 -8.31
C VAL A 28 7.02 -10.08 -8.85
N LEU A 29 8.13 -9.38 -9.05
CA LEU A 29 9.38 -9.96 -9.54
C LEU A 29 10.32 -10.37 -8.42
N SER A 30 10.45 -9.53 -7.40
CA SER A 30 11.29 -9.78 -6.24
C SER A 30 10.88 -8.91 -5.06
N TYR A 31 11.25 -9.33 -3.86
CA TYR A 31 11.07 -8.54 -2.65
C TYR A 31 12.27 -8.71 -1.72
N ASN A 32 12.48 -7.71 -0.88
CA ASN A 32 13.41 -7.72 0.23
C ASN A 32 12.77 -6.99 1.41
N ALA A 33 12.42 -7.76 2.42
CA ALA A 33 11.77 -7.29 3.62
C ALA A 33 12.66 -7.56 4.84
N SER A 34 12.57 -6.71 5.85
CA SER A 34 13.20 -6.90 7.14
C SER A 34 12.38 -6.25 8.24
N SER A 35 12.14 -6.98 9.31
CA SER A 35 11.54 -6.48 10.55
C SER A 35 12.53 -6.62 11.70
N ARG A 36 12.44 -5.75 12.69
CA ARG A 36 13.26 -5.81 13.91
C ARG A 36 12.56 -5.17 15.08
N TYR A 37 12.82 -5.70 16.26
CA TYR A 37 12.55 -5.06 17.54
C TYR A 37 13.82 -5.10 18.38
N THR A 38 14.33 -3.95 18.78
CA THR A 38 15.61 -3.81 19.48
C THR A 38 15.52 -2.74 20.54
N GLY A 39 16.38 -2.80 21.55
CA GLY A 39 16.39 -1.78 22.56
C GLY A 39 17.30 -2.12 23.72
N THR A 40 17.12 -1.37 24.81
CA THR A 40 17.84 -1.54 26.07
C THR A 40 16.87 -1.42 27.24
N VAL A 41 17.01 -2.29 28.23
CA VAL A 41 16.33 -2.16 29.53
C VAL A 41 17.38 -2.16 30.62
N ASP A 42 17.47 -1.09 31.41
CA ASP A 42 18.48 -0.92 32.46
C ASP A 42 19.90 -1.28 31.98
N PHE A 43 20.28 -0.73 30.82
CA PHE A 43 21.57 -0.97 30.15
C PHE A 43 21.82 -2.39 29.62
N ASN A 44 20.81 -3.27 29.65
CA ASN A 44 20.87 -4.58 29.01
C ASN A 44 20.26 -4.51 27.61
N ASP A 45 21.07 -4.79 26.60
CA ASP A 45 20.65 -4.80 25.22
C ASP A 45 19.78 -6.02 24.90
N PHE A 46 18.75 -5.83 24.10
CA PHE A 46 17.97 -6.92 23.50
C PHE A 46 17.79 -6.69 21.99
N ALA A 47 17.69 -7.78 21.25
CA ALA A 47 17.44 -7.76 19.82
C ALA A 47 16.64 -8.97 19.36
N PHE A 48 15.51 -8.69 18.71
CA PHE A 48 14.66 -9.65 18.05
C PHE A 48 14.67 -9.32 16.55
N LEU A 49 15.23 -10.21 15.77
CA LEU A 49 15.32 -10.06 14.32
C LEU A 49 14.13 -10.73 13.65
N GLY A 50 13.69 -10.15 12.54
CA GLY A 50 12.54 -10.64 11.80
C GLY A 50 12.81 -11.98 11.14
N SER A 51 11.83 -12.88 11.23
CA SER A 51 11.74 -14.09 10.43
C SER A 51 10.83 -13.87 9.22
N ASP A 52 11.10 -14.59 8.14
CA ASP A 52 10.20 -14.68 7.00
C ASP A 52 8.86 -15.32 7.44
N VAL A 53 7.75 -14.71 7.06
CA VAL A 53 6.38 -15.19 7.32
C VAL A 53 5.57 -15.34 6.02
N SER A 54 6.26 -15.43 4.89
CA SER A 54 5.65 -15.51 3.56
C SER A 54 4.82 -16.79 3.36
N GLY A 55 3.76 -16.69 2.56
CA GLY A 55 2.85 -17.82 2.28
C GLY A 55 1.76 -17.45 1.29
N GLY A 56 1.29 -18.42 0.48
CA GLY A 56 0.10 -18.23 -0.35
C GLY A 56 0.19 -17.15 -1.43
N GLY A 57 1.40 -16.78 -1.88
CA GLY A 57 1.63 -15.67 -2.83
C GLY A 57 1.86 -14.32 -2.15
N ASP A 58 1.68 -14.25 -0.84
CA ASP A 58 2.01 -13.11 0.00
C ASP A 58 3.42 -13.26 0.56
N PHE A 59 4.06 -12.14 0.84
CA PHE A 59 5.37 -12.12 1.46
C PHE A 59 5.46 -11.11 2.58
N GLY A 60 6.31 -11.39 3.55
CA GLY A 60 6.49 -10.50 4.69
C GLY A 60 7.53 -10.99 5.68
N THR A 61 7.82 -10.13 6.64
CA THR A 61 8.71 -10.43 7.76
C THR A 61 8.11 -9.96 9.07
N MET A 62 8.35 -10.73 10.12
CA MET A 62 7.85 -10.44 11.45
C MET A 62 8.95 -10.58 12.49
N ALA A 63 9.14 -9.56 13.32
CA ALA A 63 9.92 -9.62 14.54
C ALA A 63 8.98 -9.40 15.72
N SER A 64 9.02 -10.29 16.70
CA SER A 64 8.28 -10.12 17.95
C SER A 64 9.09 -10.69 19.09
N GLY A 65 9.01 -10.03 20.25
CA GLY A 65 9.72 -10.45 21.44
C GLY A 65 9.39 -9.56 22.62
N GLY A 66 9.84 -9.98 23.78
CA GLY A 66 9.61 -9.29 25.04
C GLY A 66 10.19 -10.07 26.21
N GLU A 67 10.25 -9.43 27.34
CA GLU A 67 10.69 -10.00 28.61
C GLU A 67 9.72 -9.59 29.71
N ILE A 68 9.42 -10.53 30.60
CA ILE A 68 8.72 -10.26 31.85
C ILE A 68 9.71 -10.58 32.98
N ALA A 69 10.10 -9.54 33.70
CA ALA A 69 10.94 -9.61 34.89
C ALA A 69 10.12 -9.28 36.14
N ALA A 70 10.73 -9.36 37.32
CA ALA A 70 10.05 -9.04 38.58
C ALA A 70 9.62 -7.57 38.67
N ASP A 71 10.41 -6.67 38.08
CA ASP A 71 10.26 -5.21 38.25
C ASP A 71 9.78 -4.51 36.96
N TYR A 72 9.80 -5.20 35.82
CA TYR A 72 9.39 -4.66 34.52
C TYR A 72 8.83 -5.71 33.56
N GLU A 73 8.08 -5.24 32.58
CA GLU A 73 7.68 -5.97 31.38
C GLU A 73 7.95 -5.09 30.17
N HIS A 74 8.51 -5.67 29.11
CA HIS A 74 8.58 -5.01 27.81
C HIS A 74 8.19 -5.96 26.70
N GLY A 75 7.65 -5.38 25.64
CA GLY A 75 7.26 -6.11 24.45
C GLY A 75 7.38 -5.25 23.21
N GLY A 76 7.58 -5.90 22.08
CA GLY A 76 7.60 -5.24 20.81
C GLY A 76 7.24 -6.17 19.67
N PHE A 77 6.79 -5.53 18.60
CA PHE A 77 6.31 -6.18 17.41
C PHE A 77 6.67 -5.32 16.19
N ALA A 78 7.14 -5.94 15.13
CA ALA A 78 7.31 -5.32 13.83
C ALA A 78 6.90 -6.33 12.76
N TYR A 79 5.98 -5.92 11.90
CA TYR A 79 5.51 -6.69 10.77
C TYR A 79 5.55 -5.81 9.53
N GLY A 80 6.12 -6.34 8.46
CA GLY A 80 5.99 -5.79 7.12
C GLY A 80 5.52 -6.89 6.20
N GLY A 81 4.51 -6.59 5.40
CA GLY A 81 3.97 -7.53 4.45
C GLY A 81 3.47 -6.87 3.17
N PHE A 82 3.48 -7.66 2.11
CA PHE A 82 2.85 -7.36 0.84
C PHE A 82 1.88 -8.50 0.49
N ILE A 83 0.62 -8.13 0.36
CA ILE A 83 -0.50 -9.07 0.33
C ILE A 83 -1.27 -8.90 -0.97
N GLY A 84 -1.65 -10.02 -1.61
CA GLY A 84 -2.46 -10.03 -2.82
C GLY A 84 -1.85 -9.27 -3.99
N GLY A 85 -0.52 -9.20 -4.06
CA GLY A 85 0.22 -8.57 -5.16
C GLY A 85 0.09 -7.04 -5.25
N SER A 86 -0.54 -6.37 -4.27
CA SER A 86 -0.83 -4.93 -4.37
C SER A 86 -0.98 -4.19 -3.05
N MET A 87 -1.25 -4.89 -1.95
CA MET A 87 -1.44 -4.26 -0.64
C MET A 87 -0.16 -4.27 0.17
N ILE A 88 0.17 -3.14 0.79
CA ILE A 88 1.22 -2.98 1.78
C ILE A 88 0.57 -2.95 3.14
N ASP A 89 1.09 -3.74 4.06
CA ASP A 89 0.69 -3.72 5.46
C ASP A 89 1.95 -3.67 6.34
N LEU A 90 2.15 -2.56 7.03
CA LEU A 90 3.20 -2.42 8.04
C LEU A 90 2.55 -2.18 9.40
N SER A 91 3.04 -2.86 10.42
CA SER A 91 2.61 -2.64 11.80
C SER A 91 3.83 -2.72 12.71
N THR A 92 3.93 -1.76 13.62
CA THR A 92 5.03 -1.69 14.58
C THR A 92 4.49 -1.30 15.93
N SER A 93 4.94 -1.95 17.00
CA SER A 93 4.58 -1.56 18.36
C SER A 93 5.73 -1.78 19.32
N VAL A 94 5.74 -0.95 20.35
CA VAL A 94 6.58 -1.09 21.54
C VAL A 94 5.71 -0.82 22.76
N ALA A 95 5.90 -1.60 23.81
CA ALA A 95 5.25 -1.44 25.09
C ALA A 95 6.26 -1.65 26.21
N PHE A 96 6.11 -0.89 27.28
CA PHE A 96 6.93 -0.98 28.48
C PHE A 96 6.09 -0.67 29.70
N ASN A 97 6.16 -1.55 30.68
CA ASN A 97 5.54 -1.40 31.98
C ASN A 97 6.59 -1.62 33.06
N SER A 98 6.63 -0.74 34.05
CA SER A 98 7.49 -0.88 35.21
C SER A 98 6.83 -0.23 36.41
N ALA A 99 6.93 -0.87 37.58
CA ALA A 99 6.58 -0.23 38.86
C ALA A 99 7.79 0.47 39.49
N SER A 100 8.98 0.26 38.94
CA SER A 100 10.26 0.74 39.44
C SER A 100 10.89 1.78 38.50
N ALA A 101 11.91 2.49 39.00
CA ALA A 101 12.65 3.45 38.20
C ALA A 101 13.66 2.75 37.28
N ILE A 102 13.16 2.23 36.16
CA ILE A 102 13.94 1.51 35.15
C ILE A 102 13.97 2.35 33.88
N GLU A 103 15.15 2.43 33.27
CA GLU A 103 15.34 3.08 31.96
C GLU A 103 15.01 2.09 30.85
N TYR A 104 14.17 2.52 29.91
CA TYR A 104 13.79 1.75 28.75
C TYR A 104 13.99 2.57 27.47
N PHE A 105 14.63 1.95 26.50
CA PHE A 105 14.69 2.41 25.11
C PHE A 105 14.24 1.25 24.23
N GLY A 106 13.19 1.46 23.45
CA GLY A 106 12.64 0.44 22.54
C GLY A 106 12.44 0.99 21.15
N THR A 107 12.83 0.22 20.15
CA THR A 107 12.61 0.53 18.73
C THR A 107 12.07 -0.68 18.01
N ALA A 108 10.91 -0.53 17.37
CA ALA A 108 10.38 -1.51 16.43
C ALA A 108 10.41 -0.91 15.03
N THR A 109 10.95 -1.62 14.05
CA THR A 109 11.01 -1.17 12.66
C THR A 109 10.53 -2.29 11.74
N ALA A 110 9.55 -1.99 10.91
CA ALA A 110 9.13 -2.82 9.78
C ALA A 110 9.56 -2.14 8.48
N VAL A 111 10.33 -2.84 7.66
CA VAL A 111 10.90 -2.27 6.42
C VAL A 111 10.71 -3.22 5.26
N GLU A 112 9.92 -2.80 4.29
CA GLU A 112 9.93 -3.31 2.92
C GLU A 112 10.98 -2.52 2.14
N LYS A 113 12.23 -3.00 2.17
CA LYS A 113 13.35 -2.27 1.57
C LYS A 113 13.15 -2.06 0.08
N THR A 114 12.76 -3.11 -0.63
CA THR A 114 12.49 -3.07 -2.07
C THR A 114 11.52 -4.16 -2.48
N ILE A 115 10.43 -3.78 -3.15
CA ILE A 115 9.54 -4.67 -3.88
C ILE A 115 9.60 -4.26 -5.35
N GLN A 116 9.96 -5.20 -6.22
CA GLN A 116 9.97 -4.98 -7.66
C GLN A 116 8.66 -5.47 -8.26
N LEU A 117 7.91 -4.53 -8.83
CA LEU A 117 6.61 -4.78 -9.45
C LEU A 117 6.72 -4.51 -10.94
N LYS A 118 6.38 -5.50 -11.75
CA LYS A 118 6.22 -5.31 -13.19
C LYS A 118 4.79 -4.93 -13.49
N VAL A 119 4.60 -3.85 -14.24
CA VAL A 119 3.31 -3.46 -14.78
C VAL A 119 2.97 -4.40 -15.94
N VAL A 120 1.89 -5.16 -15.82
CA VAL A 120 1.41 -6.05 -16.89
C VAL A 120 0.10 -5.50 -17.42
N ALA A 121 0.09 -5.11 -18.70
CA ALA A 121 -1.14 -4.84 -19.44
C ALA A 121 -1.65 -6.13 -20.08
N ASP A 122 -2.93 -6.16 -20.44
CA ASP A 122 -3.52 -7.29 -21.15
C ASP A 122 -2.87 -7.51 -22.53
N ALA A 123 -3.05 -8.74 -23.05
CA ALA A 123 -2.31 -9.26 -24.19
C ALA A 123 -2.48 -8.41 -25.47
N GLY A 124 -1.42 -7.68 -25.87
CA GLY A 124 -1.32 -7.02 -27.17
C GLY A 124 -0.56 -5.71 -27.15
N ASP A 125 -0.51 -5.02 -26.01
CA ASP A 125 -0.19 -3.59 -25.96
C ASP A 125 1.11 -3.30 -25.21
N LEU A 126 2.23 -3.60 -25.88
CA LEU A 126 3.56 -3.20 -25.41
C LEU A 126 3.67 -1.67 -25.39
N GLY A 127 3.98 -1.10 -24.22
CA GLY A 127 4.21 0.34 -24.06
C GLY A 127 2.95 1.18 -23.89
N SER A 128 1.75 0.58 -23.82
CA SER A 128 0.54 1.35 -23.54
C SER A 128 0.60 1.98 -22.16
N GLN A 129 0.06 3.20 -22.08
CA GLN A 129 0.08 3.99 -20.87
C GLN A 129 -0.95 3.44 -19.88
N VAL A 130 -0.52 3.31 -18.63
CA VAL A 130 -1.38 2.96 -17.50
C VAL A 130 -1.32 4.06 -16.46
N ASN A 131 -2.41 4.20 -15.71
CA ASN A 131 -2.43 5.03 -14.53
C ASN A 131 -2.18 4.13 -13.32
N VAL A 132 -1.13 4.42 -12.56
CA VAL A 132 -0.84 3.77 -11.29
C VAL A 132 -1.16 4.74 -10.17
N SER A 133 -1.82 4.24 -9.13
CA SER A 133 -2.07 5.01 -7.92
C SER A 133 -1.75 4.20 -6.69
N PHE A 134 -1.38 4.92 -5.63
CA PHE A 134 -1.28 4.41 -4.28
C PHE A 134 -2.24 5.19 -3.40
N ALA A 135 -3.00 4.48 -2.59
CA ALA A 135 -3.82 5.05 -1.54
C ALA A 135 -3.57 4.27 -0.24
N GLY A 136 -3.34 4.98 0.86
CA GLY A 136 -3.12 4.35 2.15
C GLY A 136 -3.35 5.29 3.32
N LEU A 137 -3.35 4.69 4.51
CA LEU A 137 -3.49 5.36 5.80
C LEU A 137 -2.31 4.97 6.68
N SER A 138 -1.57 5.98 7.15
CA SER A 138 -0.56 5.83 8.19
C SER A 138 -1.17 6.28 9.52
N SER A 139 -1.38 5.35 10.43
CA SER A 139 -1.97 5.57 11.75
C SER A 139 -0.95 5.42 12.86
N ALA A 140 -1.15 6.18 13.93
CA ALA A 140 -0.37 6.06 15.15
C ALA A 140 -1.31 6.08 16.36
N PHE A 141 -1.02 5.21 17.32
CA PHE A 141 -1.74 5.10 18.58
C PHE A 141 -0.73 5.20 19.70
N ASP A 142 -0.89 6.20 20.56
CA ASP A 142 0.00 6.42 21.69
C ASP A 142 -0.72 6.24 23.03
N GLY A 143 0.00 5.64 23.96
CA GLY A 143 -0.29 5.61 25.38
C GLY A 143 0.95 6.06 26.14
N LEU A 144 1.58 7.17 25.74
CA LEU A 144 2.90 7.60 26.20
C LEU A 144 2.88 8.33 27.57
N ALA A 145 2.05 7.89 28.52
CA ALA A 145 1.90 8.57 29.81
C ALA A 145 3.22 8.59 30.60
N GLY A 146 3.96 9.70 30.56
CA GLY A 146 5.29 9.82 31.20
C GLY A 146 6.45 9.28 30.36
N ALA A 147 6.20 8.83 29.13
CA ALA A 147 7.20 8.40 28.15
C ALA A 147 7.36 9.45 27.05
N THR A 148 8.41 9.30 26.26
CA THR A 148 8.55 10.00 24.98
C THR A 148 8.60 8.97 23.87
N GLY A 149 8.09 9.33 22.69
CA GLY A 149 8.12 8.43 21.56
C GLY A 149 8.06 9.16 20.23
N SER A 150 8.41 8.46 19.18
CA SER A 150 8.29 8.93 17.81
C SER A 150 7.82 7.81 16.91
N PHE A 151 7.01 8.17 15.93
CA PHE A 151 6.55 7.29 14.86
C PHE A 151 7.00 7.89 13.54
N GLN A 152 7.51 7.05 12.65
CA GLN A 152 7.88 7.44 11.29
C GLN A 152 7.27 6.44 10.30
N THR A 153 6.71 6.97 9.22
CA THR A 153 6.32 6.19 8.04
C THR A 153 6.91 6.85 6.81
N SER A 154 7.47 6.05 5.90
CA SER A 154 7.93 6.51 4.59
C SER A 154 7.55 5.52 3.51
N ILE A 155 7.13 6.04 2.35
CA ILE A 155 6.82 5.28 1.16
C ILE A 155 7.46 5.97 -0.03
N ARG A 156 8.03 5.20 -0.95
CA ARG A 156 8.59 5.70 -2.20
C ARG A 156 8.32 4.71 -3.32
N ILE A 157 7.95 5.24 -4.48
CA ILE A 157 7.88 4.48 -5.72
C ILE A 157 8.85 5.09 -6.72
N LEU A 158 9.66 4.23 -7.33
CA LEU A 158 10.67 4.58 -8.32
C LEU A 158 10.47 3.79 -9.61
N ASN A 159 10.89 4.36 -10.73
CA ASN A 159 11.21 3.65 -11.96
C ASN A 159 12.68 3.91 -12.28
N GLY A 160 13.52 2.89 -12.13
CA GLY A 160 14.98 3.05 -12.11
C GLY A 160 15.41 4.02 -11.00
N SER A 161 16.01 5.15 -11.39
CA SER A 161 16.44 6.21 -10.46
C SER A 161 15.43 7.34 -10.29
N SER A 162 14.35 7.35 -11.08
CA SER A 162 13.35 8.42 -11.05
C SER A 162 12.31 8.15 -9.96
N VAL A 163 12.09 9.12 -9.07
CA VAL A 163 11.03 9.06 -8.05
C VAL A 163 9.71 9.47 -8.68
N LEU A 164 8.75 8.56 -8.71
CA LEU A 164 7.41 8.78 -9.27
C LEU A 164 6.40 9.24 -8.20
N GLY A 165 6.61 8.79 -6.97
CA GLY A 165 5.79 9.18 -5.82
C GLY A 165 6.57 8.96 -4.53
N SER A 166 6.41 9.85 -3.55
CA SER A 166 7.03 9.68 -2.25
C SER A 166 6.23 10.35 -1.15
N TYR A 167 6.25 9.75 0.01
CA TYR A 167 5.65 10.27 1.23
C TYR A 167 6.57 9.97 2.43
N SER A 168 6.62 10.89 3.38
CA SER A 168 7.29 10.69 4.66
C SER A 168 6.61 11.51 5.73
N THR A 169 6.33 10.91 6.88
CA THR A 169 5.78 11.59 8.05
C THR A 169 6.43 11.09 9.32
N ASN A 170 6.50 11.97 10.31
CA ASN A 170 6.93 11.65 11.67
C ASN A 170 5.86 12.04 12.71
N GLN A 171 4.59 12.04 12.30
CA GLN A 171 3.47 12.53 13.10
C GLN A 171 2.78 11.40 13.84
N LEU A 172 2.51 11.55 15.13
CA LEU A 172 1.70 10.62 15.95
C LEU A 172 0.19 10.77 15.70
N THR A 173 -0.20 10.99 14.44
CA THR A 173 -1.61 11.17 14.05
C THR A 173 -1.86 10.45 12.75
N ASP A 174 -3.13 10.16 12.49
CA ASP A 174 -3.56 9.56 11.22
C ASP A 174 -3.25 10.48 10.05
N GLN A 175 -2.63 9.92 9.01
CA GLN A 175 -2.27 10.62 7.79
C GLN A 175 -2.68 9.81 6.55
N ASN A 176 -3.46 10.44 5.69
CA ASN A 176 -3.79 9.90 4.38
C ASN A 176 -2.59 10.06 3.43
N ILE A 177 -2.26 9.00 2.72
CA ILE A 177 -1.18 8.96 1.74
C ILE A 177 -1.80 8.63 0.40
N ASN A 178 -1.74 9.57 -0.54
CA ASN A 178 -2.25 9.38 -1.88
C ASN A 178 -1.29 9.98 -2.91
N PHE A 179 -0.96 9.22 -3.93
CA PHE A 179 -0.28 9.72 -5.12
C PHE A 179 -0.65 8.88 -6.33
N ALA A 180 -0.59 9.49 -7.51
CA ALA A 180 -0.87 8.83 -8.78
C ALA A 180 0.12 9.33 -9.83
N PHE A 181 0.49 8.43 -10.73
CA PHE A 181 1.43 8.71 -11.81
C PHE A 181 1.13 7.83 -13.02
N LEU A 182 1.61 8.26 -14.18
CA LEU A 182 1.54 7.48 -15.41
C LEU A 182 2.76 6.56 -15.49
N ALA A 183 2.52 5.31 -15.83
CA ALA A 183 3.54 4.31 -16.14
C ALA A 183 3.25 3.68 -17.51
N GLN A 184 4.16 2.88 -18.01
CA GLN A 184 3.97 2.09 -19.22
C GLN A 184 3.87 0.60 -18.89
N ALA A 185 3.14 -0.14 -19.73
CA ALA A 185 3.19 -1.59 -19.69
C ALA A 185 4.65 -2.08 -19.82
N ASN A 186 5.02 -3.07 -18.99
CA ASN A 186 6.38 -3.58 -18.76
C ASN A 186 7.34 -2.68 -17.99
N ASP A 187 6.91 -1.52 -17.47
CA ASP A 187 7.72 -0.81 -16.49
C ASP A 187 7.96 -1.70 -15.27
N ILE A 188 9.19 -1.63 -14.74
CA ILE A 188 9.54 -2.22 -13.44
C ILE A 188 9.59 -1.08 -12.43
N LEU A 189 8.61 -1.09 -11.53
CA LEU A 189 8.50 -0.17 -10.44
C LEU A 189 9.19 -0.75 -9.20
N THR A 190 9.98 0.06 -8.51
CA THR A 190 10.52 -0.29 -7.20
C THR A 190 9.70 0.45 -6.15
N LEU A 191 9.01 -0.31 -5.31
CA LEU A 191 8.31 0.17 -4.13
C LEU A 191 9.21 -0.05 -2.91
N SER A 192 9.38 1.00 -2.12
CA SER A 192 10.03 0.94 -0.81
C SER A 192 9.08 1.52 0.23
N ALA A 193 8.81 0.78 1.29
CA ALA A 193 7.98 1.24 2.39
C ALA A 193 8.68 0.92 3.72
N SER A 194 8.63 1.84 4.67
CA SER A 194 9.24 1.66 5.97
C SER A 194 8.41 2.33 7.03
N GLN A 195 8.38 1.70 8.19
CA GLN A 195 7.72 2.22 9.38
C GLN A 195 8.57 1.92 10.60
N GLY A 196 8.62 2.85 11.53
CA GLY A 196 9.26 2.62 12.81
C GLY A 196 8.60 3.39 13.94
N VAL A 197 8.57 2.76 15.11
CA VAL A 197 8.25 3.41 16.37
C VAL A 197 9.48 3.35 17.28
N HIS A 198 9.68 4.42 18.03
CA HIS A 198 10.72 4.53 19.04
C HIS A 198 10.06 5.04 20.32
N MET A 199 10.43 4.47 21.46
CA MET A 199 9.92 4.90 22.76
C MET A 199 11.06 4.91 23.78
N ASN A 200 11.13 6.01 24.53
CA ASN A 200 11.99 6.15 25.69
C ASN A 200 11.09 6.32 26.91
N ALA A 201 11.33 5.52 27.93
CA ALA A 201 10.59 5.55 29.18
C ALA A 201 11.56 5.49 30.36
N SER A 202 11.20 6.16 31.45
CA SER A 202 11.98 6.16 32.69
C SER A 202 11.04 6.35 33.86
N GLY A 203 11.17 5.51 34.88
CA GLY A 203 10.32 5.59 36.07
C GLY A 203 9.19 4.55 36.09
N PRO A 204 8.38 4.55 37.16
CA PRO A 204 7.15 3.78 37.18
C PRO A 204 6.23 4.27 36.07
N ILE A 205 5.92 3.40 35.11
CA ILE A 205 5.27 3.78 33.87
C ILE A 205 4.51 2.60 33.27
N ASP A 206 3.45 2.94 32.55
CA ASP A 206 2.74 2.05 31.65
C ASP A 206 2.60 2.79 30.32
N ALA A 207 3.46 2.45 29.36
CA ALA A 207 3.57 3.16 28.11
C ALA A 207 3.54 2.22 26.91
N SER A 208 2.86 2.65 25.86
CA SER A 208 2.87 1.97 24.57
C SER A 208 2.83 2.96 23.41
N LEU A 209 3.39 2.53 22.29
CA LEU A 209 3.32 3.24 21.03
C LEU A 209 3.17 2.23 19.91
N THR A 210 2.13 2.40 19.10
CA THR A 210 1.84 1.57 17.92
C THR A 210 1.75 2.44 16.68
N GLY A 211 2.32 1.96 15.60
CA GLY A 211 2.25 2.52 14.27
C GLY A 211 1.67 1.50 13.30
N MET A 212 0.86 1.96 12.35
CA MET A 212 0.28 1.11 11.30
C MET A 212 0.31 1.84 9.96
N LEU A 213 0.59 1.12 8.89
CA LEU A 213 0.44 1.57 7.51
C LEU A 213 -0.35 0.50 6.77
N ASN A 214 -1.54 0.84 6.31
CA ASN A 214 -2.27 0.02 5.35
C ASN A 214 -2.43 0.81 4.05
N GLY A 215 -1.99 0.23 2.94
CA GLY A 215 -2.10 0.89 1.65
C GLY A 215 -2.22 -0.08 0.50
N GLN A 216 -2.74 0.39 -0.62
CA GLN A 216 -2.98 -0.41 -1.81
C GLN A 216 -2.46 0.33 -3.05
N LEU A 217 -1.74 -0.42 -3.88
CA LEU A 217 -1.44 -0.02 -5.25
C LEU A 217 -2.55 -0.48 -6.18
N THR A 218 -2.96 0.40 -7.08
CA THR A 218 -3.89 0.05 -8.15
C THR A 218 -3.31 0.48 -9.49
N VAL A 219 -3.64 -0.27 -10.54
CA VAL A 219 -3.27 0.05 -11.90
C VAL A 219 -4.51 -0.05 -12.78
N THR A 220 -4.72 0.98 -13.60
CA THR A 220 -5.83 1.03 -14.54
C THR A 220 -5.32 1.39 -15.92
N ALA A 221 -5.88 0.77 -16.97
CA ALA A 221 -5.57 1.15 -18.33
C ALA A 221 -6.00 2.61 -18.57
N VAL A 222 -5.17 3.38 -19.30
CA VAL A 222 -5.60 4.69 -19.81
C VAL A 222 -6.36 4.43 -21.11
N PRO A 223 -7.64 4.85 -21.24
CA PRO A 223 -8.38 4.66 -22.48
C PRO A 223 -7.68 5.37 -23.63
N GLU A 224 -7.42 4.64 -24.71
CA GLU A 224 -6.71 5.19 -25.85
C GLU A 224 -7.54 6.28 -26.54
N PRO A 225 -6.92 7.34 -27.09
CA PRO A 225 -7.63 8.40 -27.82
C PRO A 225 -8.53 7.86 -28.93
N ASP A 226 -8.10 6.78 -29.57
CA ASP A 226 -8.83 6.14 -30.68
C ASP A 226 -10.11 5.46 -30.20
N GLN A 227 -10.19 5.00 -28.95
CA GLN A 227 -11.43 4.48 -28.38
C GLN A 227 -12.48 5.58 -28.23
N TYR A 228 -12.06 6.78 -27.83
CA TYR A 228 -12.96 7.94 -27.81
C TYR A 228 -13.34 8.38 -29.22
N ALA A 229 -12.41 8.35 -30.17
CA ALA A 229 -12.70 8.65 -31.56
C ALA A 229 -13.70 7.65 -32.16
N MET A 230 -13.56 6.36 -31.88
CA MET A 230 -14.48 5.30 -32.32
C MET A 230 -15.84 5.38 -31.65
N LEU A 231 -15.89 5.74 -30.36
CA LEU A 231 -17.14 6.02 -29.65
C LEU A 231 -17.86 7.22 -30.30
N LEU A 232 -17.14 8.32 -30.55
CA LEU A 232 -17.66 9.52 -31.18
C LEU A 232 -18.09 9.25 -32.63
N ALA A 233 -17.34 8.44 -33.38
CA ALA A 233 -17.71 8.02 -34.73
C ALA A 233 -18.98 7.16 -34.70
N GLY A 234 -19.12 6.24 -33.74
CA GLY A 234 -20.33 5.45 -33.53
C GLY A 234 -21.55 6.32 -33.20
N LEU A 235 -21.39 7.28 -32.30
CA LEU A 235 -22.43 8.28 -31.97
C LEU A 235 -22.79 9.17 -33.18
N GLY A 236 -21.79 9.58 -33.96
CA GLY A 236 -21.99 10.34 -35.19
C GLY A 236 -22.82 9.58 -36.22
N LEU A 237 -22.50 8.30 -36.45
CA LEU A 237 -23.26 7.43 -37.36
C LEU A 237 -24.70 7.21 -36.89
N LEU A 238 -24.92 7.01 -35.59
CA LEU A 238 -26.26 6.89 -35.00
C LEU A 238 -27.07 8.19 -35.17
N GLY A 239 -26.46 9.35 -34.93
CA GLY A 239 -27.08 10.66 -35.15
C GLY A 239 -27.51 10.87 -36.61
N VAL A 240 -26.64 10.51 -37.56
CA VAL A 240 -26.96 10.57 -39.01
C VAL A 240 -28.09 9.61 -39.37
N ALA A 241 -28.07 8.38 -38.87
CA ALA A 241 -29.11 7.38 -39.13
C ALA A 241 -30.47 7.80 -38.55
N ALA A 242 -30.49 8.37 -37.33
CA ALA A 242 -31.70 8.91 -36.72
C ALA A 242 -32.29 10.07 -37.52
N ARG A 243 -31.44 10.98 -38.02
CA ARG A 243 -31.88 12.09 -38.89
C ARG A 243 -32.51 11.60 -40.20
N ARG A 244 -32.02 10.50 -40.78
CA ARG A 244 -32.58 9.91 -42.01
C ARG A 244 -33.94 9.23 -41.78
N ARG A 245 -34.26 8.81 -40.55
CA ARG A 245 -35.59 8.23 -40.21
C ARG A 245 -36.64 9.27 -39.85
N ALA A 246 -36.23 10.48 -39.47
CA ALA A 246 -37.13 11.57 -39.10
C ALA A 246 -37.63 12.39 -40.31
N ARG A 247 -37.04 12.18 -41.49
CA ARG A 247 -37.55 12.64 -42.79
C ARG A 247 -38.35 11.51 -43.44
#